data_AF-A0A3C1S3U1-F1
#
_entry.id   AF-A0A3C1S3U1-F1
#
_cell.length_a   1.000
_cell.length_b   1.000
_cell.length_c   1.000
_cell.angle_alpha   90.00
_cell.angle_beta   90.00
_cell.angle_gamma   90.00
#
_symmetry.space_group_name_H-M   'P 1'
#
loop_
_entity.id
_entity.type
_entity.pdbx_description
1 polymer ?
#
loop_
_entity_poly.entity_id
_entity_poly.type
_entity_poly.pdbx_seq_one_letter_code
_entity_poly.pdbx_strand_id
1 'polypeptide(L)'
;MKSLTTIISPQSSTIEDWATFYADLEKKAANAIPNASKFIIEGGKITFSSTYLNLKEIKDKLYDVENIVNVILYADTLEIPEYTNWVINSSSLYIYARNIVTHGNACITLDYQDSCSEKLIVFGRELSSKIKIKCIFDTTVQPEIFYLDKDNITPGSLIGASKNNAYIKEISLNTGINLFPKQEFTYYINNFKGQ
;
A
#
# COMPACT_ATOMS: atom_id res chain seq x y z
N MET A 1 -27.64 -55.42 -22.48
CA MET A 1 -26.85 -54.21 -22.81
C MET A 1 -27.38 -53.04 -21.99
N LYS A 2 -26.67 -52.65 -20.93
CA LYS A 2 -26.88 -51.39 -20.20
C LYS A 2 -25.50 -50.77 -20.03
N SER A 3 -25.31 -49.59 -20.62
CA SER A 3 -24.09 -48.80 -20.51
C SER A 3 -24.05 -48.12 -19.15
N LEU A 4 -22.94 -48.27 -18.41
CA LEU A 4 -22.70 -47.60 -17.13
C LEU A 4 -21.70 -46.47 -17.38
N THR A 5 -22.19 -45.23 -17.34
CA THR A 5 -21.37 -44.02 -17.31
C THR A 5 -20.63 -43.96 -15.97
N THR A 6 -19.31 -44.07 -15.99
CA THR A 6 -18.46 -43.85 -14.81
C THR A 6 -18.22 -42.36 -14.66
N ILE A 7 -18.71 -41.77 -13.56
CA ILE A 7 -18.40 -40.40 -13.15
C ILE A 7 -17.09 -40.47 -12.37
N ILE A 8 -16.03 -39.85 -12.90
CA ILE A 8 -14.77 -39.68 -12.17
C ILE A 8 -14.98 -38.52 -11.19
N SER A 9 -15.04 -38.82 -9.89
CA SER A 9 -14.90 -37.81 -8.83
C SER A 9 -13.45 -37.34 -8.78
N PRO A 10 -13.17 -36.03 -8.71
CA PRO A 10 -11.81 -35.55 -8.51
C PRO A 10 -11.32 -35.95 -7.12
N GLN A 11 -10.12 -36.55 -7.09
CA GLN A 11 -9.41 -36.97 -5.89
C GLN A 11 -9.24 -35.80 -4.91
N SER A 12 -9.70 -35.98 -3.67
CA SER A 12 -9.34 -35.10 -2.56
C SER A 12 -7.86 -35.31 -2.24
N SER A 13 -7.01 -34.38 -2.64
CA SER A 13 -5.65 -34.28 -2.12
C SER A 13 -5.69 -33.51 -0.81
N THR A 14 -5.40 -34.25 0.26
CA THR A 14 -4.84 -33.87 1.56
C THR A 14 -5.14 -32.46 2.08
N ILE A 15 -5.91 -32.43 3.17
CA ILE A 15 -6.03 -31.34 4.15
C ILE A 15 -4.67 -30.64 4.27
N GLU A 16 -4.57 -29.46 3.67
CA GLU A 16 -3.41 -28.58 3.78
C GLU A 16 -3.11 -28.37 5.27
N ASP A 17 -1.91 -28.76 5.69
CA ASP A 17 -1.42 -28.52 7.04
C ASP A 17 -1.02 -27.05 7.17
N TRP A 18 -2.06 -26.21 7.19
CA TRP A 18 -1.98 -24.75 7.29
C TRP A 18 -1.25 -24.30 8.54
N ALA A 19 -1.31 -25.09 9.62
CA ALA A 19 -0.58 -24.81 10.85
C ALA A 19 0.94 -24.86 10.61
N THR A 20 1.42 -25.87 9.88
CA THR A 20 2.82 -25.97 9.48
C THR A 20 3.23 -24.84 8.53
N PHE A 21 2.34 -24.42 7.62
CA PHE A 21 2.61 -23.31 6.69
C PHE A 21 2.70 -21.94 7.39
N TYR A 22 1.77 -21.62 8.30
CA TYR A 22 1.82 -20.39 9.09
C TYR A 22 2.98 -20.41 10.10
N ALA A 23 3.29 -21.57 10.69
CA ALA A 23 4.46 -21.72 11.56
C ALA A 23 5.78 -21.52 10.80
N ASP A 24 5.86 -21.85 9.51
CA ASP A 24 7.01 -21.58 8.65
C ASP A 24 7.11 -20.11 8.21
N LEU A 25 5.98 -19.43 8.03
CA LEU A 25 5.93 -17.97 7.82
C LEU A 25 6.31 -17.22 9.10
N GLU A 26 5.78 -17.64 10.25
CA GLU A 26 6.18 -17.12 11.56
C GLU A 26 7.64 -17.44 11.85
N LYS A 27 8.20 -18.62 11.53
CA LYS A 27 9.64 -18.89 11.69
C LYS A 27 10.52 -18.00 10.81
N LYS A 28 10.09 -17.72 9.58
CA LYS A 28 10.79 -16.79 8.67
C LYS A 28 10.68 -15.34 9.13
N ALA A 29 9.58 -14.96 9.79
CA ALA A 29 9.39 -13.64 10.39
C ALA A 29 10.04 -13.50 11.78
N ALA A 30 10.03 -14.54 12.60
CA ALA A 30 10.50 -14.58 13.99
C ALA A 30 12.03 -14.66 14.09
N ASN A 31 12.71 -15.19 13.08
CA ASN A 31 14.16 -15.11 12.97
C ASN A 31 14.68 -13.71 12.58
N ALA A 32 13.79 -12.73 12.41
CA ALA A 32 14.11 -11.33 12.14
C ALA A 32 13.42 -10.40 13.16
N ILE A 33 13.89 -10.48 14.41
CA ILE A 33 13.76 -9.44 15.47
C ILE A 33 12.30 -9.14 15.94
N PRO A 34 12.01 -9.21 17.24
CA PRO A 34 10.73 -8.77 17.78
C PRO A 34 10.50 -7.27 17.46
N ASN A 35 9.36 -6.93 16.87
CA ASN A 35 8.93 -5.57 16.48
C ASN A 35 9.57 -4.94 15.22
N ALA A 36 10.29 -5.70 14.39
CA ALA A 36 10.86 -5.14 13.16
C ALA A 36 9.93 -5.34 11.95
N SER A 37 9.25 -4.25 11.56
CA SER A 37 8.88 -4.02 10.16
C SER A 37 10.02 -4.45 9.24
N LYS A 38 9.77 -5.30 8.24
CA LYS A 38 10.79 -5.68 7.24
C LYS A 38 11.27 -4.40 6.54
N PHE A 39 12.43 -3.88 6.94
CA PHE A 39 13.05 -2.67 6.41
C PHE A 39 14.12 -3.09 5.41
N ILE A 40 13.85 -2.86 4.13
CA ILE A 40 14.82 -3.09 3.06
C ILE A 40 15.13 -1.75 2.44
N ILE A 41 16.41 -1.36 2.42
CA ILE A 41 16.91 -0.27 1.59
C ILE A 41 17.62 -0.90 0.38
N GLU A 42 17.11 -0.66 -0.82
CA GLU A 42 17.76 -1.07 -2.06
C GLU A 42 17.59 0.03 -3.10
N GLY A 43 18.69 0.68 -3.51
CA GLY A 43 18.65 1.73 -4.54
C GLY A 43 17.70 2.91 -4.22
N GLY A 44 17.57 3.30 -2.94
CA GLY A 44 16.66 4.36 -2.51
C GLY A 44 15.20 3.94 -2.35
N LYS A 45 14.87 2.67 -2.60
CA LYS A 45 13.57 2.08 -2.24
C LYS A 45 13.60 1.61 -0.79
N ILE A 46 12.61 2.03 -0.01
CA ILE A 46 12.38 1.61 1.36
C ILE A 46 11.03 0.92 1.43
N THR A 47 10.98 -0.27 2.03
CA THR A 47 9.74 -1.01 2.23
C THR A 47 9.48 -1.21 3.73
N PHE A 48 8.21 -1.10 4.14
CA PHE A 48 7.70 -1.46 5.45
C PHE A 48 6.58 -2.47 5.25
N SER A 49 6.63 -3.59 5.98
CA SER A 49 5.59 -4.61 5.95
C SER A 49 5.28 -5.10 7.36
N SER A 50 4.01 -5.08 7.74
CA SER A 50 3.48 -5.51 9.04
C SER A 50 1.96 -5.66 8.94
N THR A 51 1.31 -6.44 9.80
CA THR A 51 -0.16 -6.45 9.90
C THR A 51 -0.71 -5.05 10.23
N TYR A 52 0.01 -4.33 11.07
CA TYR A 52 -0.31 -2.97 11.48
C TYR A 52 0.87 -2.03 11.21
N LEU A 53 0.60 -0.91 10.57
CA LEU A 53 1.56 0.17 10.37
C LEU A 53 0.98 1.49 10.87
N ASN A 54 1.81 2.33 11.49
CA ASN A 54 1.47 3.69 11.87
C ASN A 54 2.27 4.67 11.01
N LEU A 55 1.58 5.55 10.28
CA LEU A 55 2.22 6.46 9.32
C LEU A 55 3.14 7.48 9.98
N LYS A 56 2.81 7.95 11.19
CA LYS A 56 3.64 8.90 11.94
C LYS A 56 4.95 8.25 12.33
N GLU A 57 4.92 7.03 12.86
CA GLU A 57 6.14 6.29 13.22
C GLU A 57 7.04 6.03 12.01
N ILE A 58 6.45 5.69 10.86
CA ILE A 58 7.21 5.49 9.62
C ILE A 58 7.86 6.81 9.19
N LYS A 59 7.10 7.91 9.16
CA LYS A 59 7.62 9.24 8.84
C LYS A 59 8.79 9.61 9.79
N ASP A 60 8.60 9.42 11.09
CA ASP A 60 9.61 9.77 12.10
C ASP A 60 10.88 8.91 11.92
N LYS A 61 10.76 7.62 11.55
CA LYS A 61 11.89 6.73 11.21
C LYS A 61 12.66 7.15 9.95
N LEU A 62 12.03 7.88 9.04
CA LEU A 62 12.62 8.29 7.76
C LEU A 62 13.15 9.72 7.76
N TYR A 63 13.04 10.44 8.88
CA TYR A 63 13.36 11.86 8.96
C TYR A 63 14.80 12.19 8.53
N ASP A 64 15.77 11.36 8.95
CA ASP A 64 17.20 11.56 8.67
C ASP A 64 17.74 10.62 7.57
N VAL A 65 16.86 9.94 6.82
CA VAL A 65 17.28 9.03 5.76
C VAL A 65 17.43 9.79 4.45
N GLU A 66 18.66 9.88 3.95
CA GLU A 66 18.95 10.56 2.68
C GLU A 66 18.64 9.67 1.46
N ASN A 67 18.42 10.31 0.31
CA ASN A 67 18.28 9.65 -1.00
C ASN A 67 17.12 8.63 -1.11
N ILE A 68 16.01 8.89 -0.41
CA ILE A 68 14.78 8.12 -0.56
C ILE A 68 14.16 8.43 -1.92
N VAL A 69 14.00 7.39 -2.75
CA VAL A 69 13.28 7.45 -4.01
C VAL A 69 11.85 6.98 -3.83
N ASN A 70 11.66 5.83 -3.17
CA ASN A 70 10.33 5.22 -2.99
C ASN A 70 10.14 4.73 -1.56
N VAL A 71 9.00 5.01 -0.95
CA VAL A 71 8.55 4.37 0.29
C VAL A 71 7.33 3.51 -0.01
N ILE A 72 7.42 2.22 0.30
CA ILE A 72 6.34 1.26 0.05
C ILE A 72 5.85 0.68 1.38
N LEU A 73 4.56 0.82 1.63
CA LEU A 73 3.89 0.33 2.82
C LEU A 73 2.98 -0.83 2.46
N TYR A 74 3.18 -1.97 3.12
CA TYR A 74 2.31 -3.14 3.05
C TYR A 74 1.70 -3.39 4.43
N ALA A 75 0.39 -3.30 4.54
CA ALA A 75 -0.30 -3.59 5.78
C ALA A 75 -1.66 -4.26 5.60
N ASP A 76 -2.14 -4.92 6.65
CA ASP A 76 -3.57 -5.18 6.77
C ASP A 76 -4.28 -3.88 7.17
N THR A 77 -3.77 -3.22 8.21
CA THR A 77 -4.26 -1.93 8.70
C THR A 77 -3.14 -0.89 8.69
N LEU A 78 -3.36 0.21 7.98
CA LEU A 78 -2.54 1.43 8.09
C LEU A 78 -3.30 2.47 8.91
N GLU A 79 -2.73 2.87 10.03
CA GLU A 79 -3.21 4.01 10.81
C GLU A 79 -2.50 5.31 10.36
N ILE A 80 -3.29 6.35 10.14
CA ILE A 80 -2.86 7.72 9.93
C ILE A 80 -3.38 8.56 11.12
N PRO A 81 -2.54 8.76 12.16
CA PRO A 81 -2.94 9.47 13.36
C PRO A 81 -3.30 10.93 13.12
N GLU A 82 -4.04 11.52 14.04
CA GLU A 82 -4.43 12.93 13.99
C GLU A 82 -3.20 13.85 13.89
N TYR A 83 -3.33 14.95 13.13
CA TYR A 83 -2.27 15.94 12.89
C TYR A 83 -1.02 15.39 12.20
N THR A 84 -1.03 14.13 11.75
CA THR A 84 0.05 13.61 10.90
C THR A 84 0.04 14.38 9.58
N ASN A 85 1.13 15.11 9.32
CA ASN A 85 1.40 15.72 8.02
C ASN A 85 2.72 15.18 7.48
N TRP A 86 2.67 14.35 6.44
CA TRP A 86 3.87 13.89 5.75
C TRP A 86 4.03 14.64 4.43
N VAL A 87 5.12 15.39 4.32
CA VAL A 87 5.53 16.06 3.08
C VAL A 87 6.37 15.09 2.23
N ILE A 88 5.92 14.85 1.00
CA ILE A 88 6.54 14.00 -0.01
C ILE A 88 7.07 14.91 -1.12
N ASN A 89 8.38 15.14 -1.17
CA ASN A 89 9.04 15.99 -2.17
C ASN A 89 9.74 15.16 -3.26
N SER A 90 10.98 14.73 -3.07
CA SER A 90 11.81 14.03 -4.05
C SER A 90 11.59 12.51 -4.06
N SER A 91 10.55 12.04 -3.39
CA SER A 91 10.20 10.63 -3.26
C SER A 91 8.76 10.35 -3.69
N SER A 92 8.42 9.07 -3.79
CA SER A 92 7.06 8.60 -4.01
C SER A 92 6.63 7.67 -2.87
N LEU A 93 5.39 7.80 -2.42
CA LEU A 93 4.77 6.98 -1.38
C LEU A 93 3.75 6.02 -2.02
N TYR A 94 3.92 4.73 -1.74
CA TYR A 94 3.04 3.67 -2.20
C TYR A 94 2.42 2.99 -0.99
N ILE A 95 1.10 3.02 -0.91
CA ILE A 95 0.32 2.45 0.19
C ILE A 95 -0.47 1.26 -0.35
N TYR A 96 -0.23 0.10 0.23
CA TYR A 96 -1.00 -1.11 0.01
C TYR A 96 -1.54 -1.57 1.36
N ALA A 97 -2.80 -1.22 1.66
CA ALA A 97 -3.41 -1.55 2.93
C ALA A 97 -4.86 -2.00 2.74
N ARG A 98 -5.29 -3.11 3.34
CA ARG A 98 -6.70 -3.52 3.26
C ARG A 98 -7.61 -2.46 3.88
N ASN A 99 -7.26 -2.03 5.09
CA ASN A 99 -7.98 -1.04 5.87
C ASN A 99 -7.07 0.16 6.15
N ILE A 100 -7.56 1.37 5.87
CA ILE A 100 -6.86 2.61 6.21
C ILE A 100 -7.70 3.37 7.24
N VAL A 101 -7.11 3.56 8.41
CA VAL A 101 -7.73 4.26 9.52
C VAL A 101 -7.15 5.67 9.60
N THR A 102 -7.97 6.69 9.39
CA THR A 102 -7.52 8.09 9.36
C THR A 102 -8.22 8.86 10.47
N HIS A 103 -7.45 9.61 11.25
CA HIS A 103 -7.95 10.37 12.40
C HIS A 103 -7.82 11.88 12.18
N GLY A 104 -8.87 12.62 12.57
CA GLY A 104 -8.97 14.08 12.57
C GLY A 104 -8.32 14.78 11.37
N ASN A 105 -7.46 15.77 11.62
CA ASN A 105 -6.87 16.64 10.59
C ASN A 105 -5.61 16.07 9.91
N ALA A 106 -5.52 14.75 9.74
CA ALA A 106 -4.40 14.12 9.04
C ALA A 106 -4.31 14.55 7.56
N CYS A 107 -3.09 14.66 7.05
CA CYS A 107 -2.83 15.14 5.70
C CYS A 107 -1.56 14.51 5.10
N ILE A 108 -1.59 14.26 3.79
CA ILE A 108 -0.39 13.97 3.00
C ILE A 108 -0.15 15.17 2.08
N THR A 109 1.04 15.74 2.13
CA THR A 109 1.42 16.88 1.30
C THR A 109 2.37 16.40 0.20
N LEU A 110 2.04 16.66 -1.06
CA LEU A 110 2.83 16.32 -2.23
C LEU A 110 3.45 17.61 -2.77
N ASP A 111 4.77 17.73 -2.67
CA ASP A 111 5.52 18.92 -3.09
C ASP A 111 6.10 18.72 -4.48
N TYR A 112 5.53 19.40 -5.47
CA TYR A 112 5.89 19.34 -6.89
C TYR A 112 6.80 20.49 -7.34
N GLN A 113 7.29 21.34 -6.43
CA GLN A 113 8.10 22.52 -6.79
C GLN A 113 9.35 22.16 -7.62
N ASP A 114 10.01 21.06 -7.27
CA ASP A 114 11.23 20.60 -7.95
C ASP A 114 10.99 19.46 -8.96
N SER A 115 9.81 18.83 -8.96
CA SER A 115 9.49 17.73 -9.88
C SER A 115 8.00 17.51 -10.08
N CYS A 116 7.60 17.37 -11.35
CA CYS A 116 6.23 16.99 -11.74
C CYS A 116 6.20 15.50 -12.09
N SER A 117 6.07 14.64 -11.08
CA SER A 117 5.99 13.18 -11.24
C SER A 117 4.82 12.59 -10.45
N GLU A 118 4.64 11.29 -10.47
CA GLU A 118 3.64 10.59 -9.66
C GLU A 118 4.23 10.37 -8.25
N LYS A 119 3.58 10.92 -7.21
CA LYS A 119 4.14 10.94 -5.84
C LYS A 119 3.36 10.10 -4.85
N LEU A 120 2.10 9.79 -5.12
CA LEU A 120 1.28 9.01 -4.19
C LEU A 120 0.44 7.98 -4.95
N ILE A 121 0.55 6.75 -4.49
CA ILE A 121 -0.30 5.65 -4.93
C ILE A 121 -0.92 5.00 -3.72
N VAL A 122 -2.23 4.80 -3.75
CA VAL A 122 -2.99 4.20 -2.65
C VAL A 122 -3.87 3.09 -3.19
N PHE A 123 -3.65 1.89 -2.67
CA PHE A 123 -4.51 0.74 -2.85
C PHE A 123 -5.10 0.37 -1.50
N GLY A 124 -6.43 0.47 -1.39
CA GLY A 124 -7.14 0.00 -0.22
C GLY A 124 -8.58 -0.38 -0.50
N ARG A 125 -9.15 -1.15 0.44
CA ARG A 125 -10.52 -1.66 0.35
C ARG A 125 -11.46 -0.93 1.29
N GLU A 126 -10.96 -0.61 2.48
CA GLU A 126 -11.71 0.05 3.54
C GLU A 126 -10.98 1.32 3.96
N LEU A 127 -11.76 2.39 4.15
CA LEU A 127 -11.24 3.66 4.62
C LEU A 127 -12.23 4.24 5.64
N SER A 128 -11.77 4.40 6.87
CA SER A 128 -12.60 4.90 7.98
C SER A 128 -13.05 6.36 7.81
N SER A 129 -12.21 7.21 7.21
CA SER A 129 -12.49 8.62 6.97
C SER A 129 -11.60 9.19 5.86
N LYS A 130 -11.92 10.39 5.36
CA LYS A 130 -11.25 10.97 4.19
C LYS A 130 -9.77 11.27 4.47
N ILE A 131 -8.89 10.94 3.53
CA ILE A 131 -7.49 11.39 3.55
C ILE A 131 -7.41 12.70 2.78
N LYS A 132 -6.99 13.78 3.46
CA LYS A 132 -6.72 15.06 2.81
C LYS A 132 -5.34 15.04 2.14
N ILE A 133 -5.30 15.35 0.85
CA ILE A 133 -4.06 15.45 0.08
C ILE A 133 -3.89 16.89 -0.38
N LYS A 134 -2.72 17.48 -0.14
CA LYS A 134 -2.37 18.82 -0.61
C LYS A 134 -1.29 18.71 -1.67
N CYS A 135 -1.48 19.33 -2.83
CA CYS A 135 -0.50 19.40 -3.89
C CYS A 135 0.06 20.82 -3.97
N ILE A 136 1.37 20.97 -3.74
CA ILE A 136 2.07 22.26 -3.75
C ILE A 136 2.89 22.35 -5.04
N PHE A 137 2.64 23.40 -5.82
CA PHE A 137 3.44 23.74 -7.01
C PHE A 137 4.27 25.01 -6.82
N ASP A 138 3.80 25.90 -5.94
CA ASP A 138 4.39 27.17 -5.58
C ASP A 138 3.95 27.50 -4.16
N THR A 139 4.89 27.82 -3.26
CA THR A 139 4.60 28.17 -1.86
C THR A 139 3.88 29.50 -1.68
N THR A 140 3.80 30.32 -2.74
CA THR A 140 3.09 31.60 -2.76
C THR A 140 1.62 31.46 -3.18
N VAL A 141 1.22 30.29 -3.69
CA VAL A 141 -0.13 30.03 -4.20
C VAL A 141 -0.84 29.02 -3.29
N GLN A 142 -2.17 29.11 -3.21
CA GLN A 142 -2.97 28.13 -2.49
C GLN A 142 -2.78 26.73 -3.10
N PRO A 143 -2.50 25.69 -2.28
CA PRO A 143 -2.33 24.34 -2.79
C PRO A 143 -3.63 23.78 -3.35
N GLU A 144 -3.51 22.95 -4.38
CA GLU A 144 -4.62 22.14 -4.87
C GLU A 144 -4.91 21.03 -3.85
N ILE A 145 -6.19 20.75 -3.58
CA ILE A 145 -6.59 19.81 -2.52
C ILE A 145 -7.45 18.71 -3.10
N PHE A 146 -7.03 17.46 -2.84
CA PHE A 146 -7.83 16.26 -3.09
C PHE A 146 -8.25 15.60 -1.78
N TYR A 147 -9.30 14.79 -1.87
CA TYR A 147 -9.71 13.90 -0.80
C TYR A 147 -9.81 12.49 -1.34
N LEU A 148 -9.08 11.56 -0.74
CA LEU A 148 -9.40 10.14 -0.90
C LEU A 148 -10.47 9.78 0.10
N ASP A 149 -11.53 9.15 -0.37
CA ASP A 149 -12.59 8.58 0.43
C ASP A 149 -12.89 7.13 -0.02
N LYS A 150 -13.86 6.49 0.64
CA LYS A 150 -14.20 5.09 0.35
C LYS A 150 -14.61 4.86 -1.11
N ASP A 151 -15.11 5.89 -1.80
CA ASP A 151 -15.68 5.78 -3.14
C ASP A 151 -14.59 5.88 -4.23
N ASN A 152 -13.39 6.34 -3.90
CA ASN A 152 -12.31 6.56 -4.87
C ASN A 152 -11.00 5.83 -4.55
N ILE A 153 -10.94 5.06 -3.45
CA ILE A 153 -9.75 4.28 -3.04
C ILE A 153 -9.70 2.86 -3.65
N THR A 154 -10.82 2.39 -4.21
CA THR A 154 -10.95 1.08 -4.87
C THR A 154 -11.25 1.30 -6.36
N PRO A 155 -10.56 0.61 -7.30
CA PRO A 155 -9.53 -0.42 -7.12
C PRO A 155 -8.17 0.13 -6.67
N GLY A 156 -7.94 1.44 -6.78
CA GLY A 156 -6.73 2.14 -6.35
C GLY A 156 -6.71 3.56 -6.93
N SER A 157 -5.96 4.46 -6.29
CA SER A 157 -5.84 5.86 -6.72
C SER A 157 -4.36 6.22 -6.90
N LEU A 158 -4.08 6.94 -7.97
CA LEU A 158 -2.80 7.58 -8.22
C LEU A 158 -2.98 9.09 -8.18
N ILE A 159 -2.10 9.77 -7.45
CA ILE A 159 -2.02 11.23 -7.44
C ILE A 159 -0.66 11.63 -8.00
N GLY A 160 -0.72 12.41 -9.07
CA GLY A 160 0.44 12.89 -9.80
C GLY A 160 0.25 14.33 -10.26
N ALA A 161 1.24 14.84 -10.98
CA ALA A 161 1.19 16.16 -11.57
C ALA A 161 1.64 16.15 -13.03
N SER A 162 1.00 16.98 -13.84
CA SER A 162 1.38 17.24 -15.23
C SER A 162 1.13 18.70 -15.56
N LYS A 163 2.10 19.37 -16.20
CA LYS A 163 2.01 20.78 -16.63
C LYS A 163 1.46 21.69 -15.53
N ASN A 164 2.02 21.61 -14.32
CA ASN A 164 1.65 22.39 -13.12
C ASN A 164 0.21 22.22 -12.61
N ASN A 165 -0.46 21.13 -12.99
CA ASN A 165 -1.76 20.77 -12.42
C ASN A 165 -1.64 19.38 -11.81
N ALA A 166 -2.21 19.20 -10.62
CA ALA A 166 -2.30 17.87 -10.04
C ALA A 166 -3.52 17.14 -10.63
N TYR A 167 -3.46 15.82 -10.62
CA TYR A 167 -4.56 14.98 -11.06
C TYR A 167 -4.69 13.77 -10.15
N ILE A 168 -5.92 13.29 -10.01
CA ILE A 168 -6.22 11.97 -9.48
C ILE A 168 -6.63 11.06 -10.63
N LYS A 169 -6.06 9.86 -10.67
CA LYS A 169 -6.38 8.84 -11.66
C LYS A 169 -6.71 7.54 -10.95
N GLU A 170 -7.84 6.94 -11.29
CA GLU A 170 -8.15 5.58 -10.88
C GLU A 170 -7.19 4.60 -11.57
N ILE A 171 -6.63 3.69 -10.79
CA ILE A 171 -5.71 2.67 -11.29
C ILE A 171 -6.14 1.29 -10.80
N SER A 172 -6.03 0.31 -11.67
CA SER A 172 -6.13 -1.09 -11.27
C SER A 172 -4.76 -1.63 -10.86
N LEU A 173 -4.75 -2.71 -10.08
CA LEU A 173 -3.53 -3.42 -9.74
C LEU A 173 -2.80 -4.00 -10.97
N ASN A 174 -3.54 -4.24 -12.07
CA ASN A 174 -3.02 -4.80 -13.32
C ASN A 174 -2.43 -3.73 -14.27
N THR A 175 -2.66 -2.44 -14.02
CA THR A 175 -2.31 -1.35 -14.95
C THR A 175 -0.83 -0.90 -14.93
N GLY A 176 0.10 -1.79 -14.54
CA GLY A 176 1.47 -1.72 -15.09
C GLY A 176 2.54 -1.04 -14.25
N ILE A 177 2.33 -0.78 -12.96
CA ILE A 177 3.43 -0.41 -12.08
C ILE A 177 4.00 -1.71 -11.49
N ASN A 178 5.00 -2.30 -12.17
CA ASN A 178 5.76 -3.48 -11.75
C ASN A 178 6.60 -3.19 -10.47
N LEU A 179 5.97 -2.79 -9.36
CA LEU A 179 6.62 -2.64 -8.06
C LEU A 179 6.51 -3.89 -7.18
N PHE A 180 5.79 -4.90 -7.66
CA PHE A 180 5.59 -6.18 -6.98
C PHE A 180 6.63 -7.24 -7.39
N PRO A 181 7.21 -7.98 -6.42
CA PRO A 181 7.60 -9.35 -6.66
C PRO A 181 6.32 -10.14 -6.95
N LYS A 182 6.16 -10.59 -8.21
CA LYS A 182 4.93 -11.23 -8.74
C LYS A 182 4.38 -12.41 -7.91
N GLN A 183 5.19 -13.04 -7.04
CA GLN A 183 4.78 -14.22 -6.26
C GLN A 183 4.12 -13.90 -4.91
N GLU A 184 4.53 -12.82 -4.22
CA GLU A 184 3.93 -12.44 -2.92
C GLU A 184 2.55 -11.80 -3.13
N PHE A 185 2.36 -11.10 -4.24
CA PHE A 185 1.14 -10.36 -4.54
C PHE A 185 -0.05 -11.25 -4.94
N THR A 186 0.20 -12.34 -5.65
CA THR A 186 -0.82 -13.33 -6.02
C THR A 186 -1.43 -14.01 -4.78
N TYR A 187 -0.66 -14.16 -3.70
CA TYR A 187 -1.11 -14.78 -2.45
C TYR A 187 -2.09 -13.91 -1.66
N TYR A 188 -1.84 -12.59 -1.56
CA TYR A 188 -2.73 -11.65 -0.86
C TYR A 188 -4.07 -11.43 -1.57
N ILE A 189 -4.11 -11.56 -2.90
CA ILE A 189 -5.34 -11.35 -3.69
C ILE A 189 -6.11 -12.64 -3.94
N ASN A 190 -5.43 -13.76 -4.24
CA ASN A 190 -6.11 -15.00 -4.63
C ASN A 190 -6.58 -15.87 -3.47
N ASN A 191 -6.10 -15.64 -2.24
CA ASN A 191 -6.66 -16.30 -1.06
C ASN A 191 -8.00 -15.69 -0.60
N PHE A 192 -8.53 -14.70 -1.33
CA PHE A 192 -9.86 -14.13 -1.13
C PHE A 192 -10.89 -14.66 -2.14
N LYS A 193 -10.85 -15.95 -2.48
CA LYS A 193 -12.01 -16.62 -3.07
C LYS A 193 -12.87 -17.25 -1.98
N GLY A 194 -13.78 -16.42 -1.46
CA GLY A 194 -15.09 -16.81 -0.94
C GLY A 194 -15.16 -17.27 0.51
N GLN A 195 -15.92 -16.53 1.32
CA GLN A 195 -17.16 -17.02 1.93
C GLN A 195 -18.20 -15.89 1.91
#